data_AF-A0A8T4D269-F1
#
_entry.id   AF-A0A8T4D269-F1
#
_cell.length_a   1.000
_cell.length_b   1.000
_cell.length_c   1.000
_cell.angle_alpha   90.00
_cell.angle_beta   90.00
_cell.angle_gamma   90.00
#
_symmetry.space_group_name_H-M   'P 1'
#
loop_
_entity.id
_entity.type
_entity.pdbx_description
1 polymer ?
#
loop_
_entity_poly.entity_id
_entity_poly.type
_entity_poly.pdbx_seq_one_letter_code
_entity_poly.pdbx_strand_id
1 'polypeptide(L)'
;MTEVKRKTIDKFEVLSGMFLLVLLGLILVTAGLSGEQVFLVVAGFFPTILTILVSLTMHENYAQRNKVFWFIPIIIVGAFYFIGTGSTVFGNINVELLTGINLIISLIYVAIVFGLFSEKHMTTSSTKEQATQPKHKEETIEDFINSIEDKSKALNFVVGRVYNKYHGGELSIRDKLRIPAEWYNEFSNIGVGTNKIDFNKLDEIITKFELQLKNFEKTESELFKTKANALKNLIRDPNGADKIIDVLDHNDKDPVRSYYQGALDFCKKIRDSMKDQKIKLVKNTYIPTKEEDIAELKEKQKEISKSNGPKVTVEEPKGPKHP
;
A
#
# COMPACT_ATOMS: atom_id res chain seq x y z
N MET A 1 -20.94 11.09 16.77
CA MET A 1 -19.60 11.65 16.58
C MET A 1 -18.64 10.86 17.42
N THR A 2 -17.89 9.95 16.81
CA THR A 2 -16.88 9.13 17.48
C THR A 2 -15.61 9.96 17.64
N GLU A 3 -15.19 10.20 18.89
CA GLU A 3 -13.90 10.83 19.21
C GLU A 3 -12.76 9.93 18.69
N VAL A 4 -12.14 10.34 17.61
CA VAL A 4 -10.89 9.75 17.14
C VAL A 4 -9.80 10.14 18.13
N LYS A 5 -9.41 9.22 19.02
CA LYS A 5 -8.28 9.41 19.94
C LYS A 5 -6.99 9.59 19.14
N ARG A 6 -6.57 10.83 18.90
CA ARG A 6 -5.22 11.18 18.41
C ARG A 6 -4.20 10.78 19.47
N LYS A 7 -3.44 9.71 19.23
CA LYS A 7 -2.50 9.19 20.24
C LYS A 7 -1.02 9.43 19.93
N THR A 8 -0.69 10.13 18.86
CA THR A 8 0.69 10.52 18.55
C THR A 8 0.70 11.88 17.87
N ILE A 9 1.42 12.85 18.46
CA ILE A 9 1.72 14.12 17.81
C ILE A 9 2.44 13.80 16.51
N ASP A 10 1.90 14.26 15.38
CA ASP A 10 2.53 14.02 14.08
C ASP A 10 3.85 14.79 14.03
N LYS A 11 4.91 14.17 13.52
CA LYS A 11 6.20 14.85 13.30
C LYS A 11 6.02 16.09 12.43
N PHE A 12 5.04 16.08 11.54
CA PHE A 12 4.65 17.24 10.74
C PHE A 12 4.20 18.41 11.63
N GLU A 13 3.30 18.18 12.59
CA GLU A 13 2.81 19.21 13.51
C GLU A 13 3.96 19.81 14.34
N VAL A 14 4.88 18.95 14.82
CA VAL A 14 6.07 19.40 15.56
C VAL A 14 6.96 20.28 14.68
N LEU A 15 7.21 19.87 13.43
CA LEU A 15 8.09 20.61 12.52
C LEU A 15 7.49 21.96 12.13
N SER A 16 6.19 21.98 11.80
CA SER A 16 5.46 23.22 11.50
C SER A 16 5.41 24.15 12.71
N GLY A 17 5.19 23.62 13.92
CA GLY A 17 5.25 24.39 15.16
C GLY A 17 6.63 24.99 15.42
N MET A 18 7.70 24.21 15.22
CA MET A 18 9.08 24.71 15.35
C MET A 18 9.38 25.81 14.32
N PHE A 19 8.97 25.63 13.07
CA PHE A 19 9.14 26.64 12.03
C PHE A 19 8.41 27.94 12.38
N LEU A 20 7.19 27.85 12.91
CA LEU A 20 6.43 29.01 13.37
C LEU A 20 7.14 29.75 14.51
N LEU A 21 7.75 29.03 15.46
CA LEU A 21 8.54 29.66 16.54
C LEU A 21 9.78 30.39 16.00
N VAL A 22 10.50 29.79 15.03
CA VAL A 22 11.63 30.44 14.37
C VAL A 22 11.18 31.70 13.63
N LEU A 23 10.04 31.64 12.93
CA LEU A 23 9.45 32.79 12.24
C LEU A 23 9.08 33.92 13.22
N LEU A 24 8.48 33.58 14.37
CA LEU A 24 8.17 34.56 15.42
C LEU A 24 9.45 35.21 15.98
N GLY A 25 10.51 34.43 16.21
CA GLY A 25 11.81 34.98 16.59
C GLY A 25 12.38 35.94 15.54
N LEU A 26 12.29 35.57 14.25
CA LEU A 26 12.73 36.41 13.14
C LEU A 26 11.95 37.73 13.07
N ILE A 27 10.63 37.69 13.30
CA ILE A 27 9.76 38.88 13.36
C ILE A 27 10.22 39.82 14.48
N LEU A 28 10.48 39.29 15.68
CA LEU A 28 10.92 40.10 16.83
C LEU A 28 12.30 40.73 16.59
N VAL A 29 13.25 39.96 16.04
CA VAL A 29 14.58 40.46 15.66
C VAL A 29 14.46 41.55 14.60
N THR A 30 13.63 41.33 13.57
CA THR A 30 13.43 42.30 12.50
C THR A 30 12.85 43.61 13.04
N ALA A 31 11.82 43.54 13.91
CA ALA A 31 11.23 44.71 14.55
C ALA A 31 12.24 45.46 15.44
N GLY A 32 13.06 44.74 16.21
CA GLY A 32 14.10 45.34 17.03
C GLY A 32 15.20 46.03 16.24
N LEU A 33 15.58 45.48 15.08
CA LEU A 33 16.62 46.05 14.21
C LEU A 33 16.12 47.22 13.36
N SER A 34 14.87 47.17 12.89
CA SER A 34 14.29 48.23 12.05
C SER A 34 13.72 49.39 12.87
N GLY A 35 13.47 49.19 14.17
CA GLY A 35 12.76 50.15 15.01
C GLY A 35 11.26 50.27 14.66
N GLU A 36 10.76 49.38 13.79
CA GLU A 36 9.36 49.37 13.38
C GLU A 36 8.46 48.74 14.45
N GLN A 37 7.18 49.11 14.42
CA GLN A 37 6.20 48.48 15.31
C GLN A 37 6.09 46.99 15.00
N VAL A 38 6.12 46.15 16.04
CA VAL A 38 6.00 44.68 15.90
C VAL A 38 4.77 44.29 15.07
N PHE A 39 3.65 45.01 15.24
CA PHE A 39 2.43 44.78 14.46
C PHE A 39 2.66 44.90 12.94
N LEU A 40 3.40 45.92 12.49
CA LEU A 40 3.69 46.13 11.07
C LEU A 40 4.59 45.02 10.51
N VAL A 41 5.58 44.58 11.29
CA VAL A 41 6.44 43.46 10.90
C VAL A 41 5.64 42.16 10.85
N VAL A 42 4.76 41.90 11.81
CA VAL A 42 3.85 40.74 11.79
C VAL A 42 2.94 40.78 10.57
N ALA A 43 2.32 41.93 10.27
CA ALA A 43 1.48 42.11 9.08
C ALA A 43 2.28 41.84 7.79
N GLY A 44 3.56 42.21 7.80
CA GLY A 44 4.49 41.93 6.72
C GLY A 44 4.79 40.46 6.48
N PHE A 45 4.87 39.65 7.54
CA PHE A 45 5.11 38.19 7.47
C PHE A 45 3.81 37.36 7.46
N PHE A 46 2.64 38.01 7.46
CA PHE A 46 1.35 37.35 7.44
C PHE A 46 1.18 36.30 6.31
N PRO A 47 1.67 36.51 5.06
CA PRO A 47 1.57 35.50 4.01
C PRO A 47 2.24 34.18 4.35
N THR A 48 3.41 34.24 5.00
CA THR A 48 4.15 33.05 5.44
C THR A 48 3.41 32.35 6.58
N ILE A 49 2.92 33.11 7.57
CA ILE A 49 2.10 32.57 8.67
C ILE A 49 0.87 31.85 8.11
N LEU A 50 0.15 32.49 7.19
CA LEU A 50 -1.04 31.91 6.57
C LEU A 50 -0.71 30.64 5.77
N THR A 51 0.41 30.61 5.04
CA THR A 51 0.89 29.43 4.33
C THR A 51 1.12 28.25 5.28
N ILE A 52 1.72 28.49 6.46
CA ILE A 52 1.95 27.45 7.48
C ILE A 52 0.61 26.92 8.00
N LEU A 53 -0.31 27.81 8.37
CA LEU A 53 -1.63 27.45 8.91
C LEU A 53 -2.51 26.67 7.91
N VAL A 54 -2.54 27.12 6.65
CA VAL A 54 -3.27 26.42 5.58
C VAL A 54 -2.65 25.05 5.34
N SER A 55 -1.32 24.96 5.34
CA SER A 55 -0.62 23.68 5.18
C SER A 55 -0.91 22.72 6.34
N LEU A 56 -0.98 23.23 7.58
CA LEU A 56 -1.40 22.45 8.77
C LEU A 56 -2.81 21.91 8.62
N THR A 57 -3.75 22.80 8.31
CA THR A 57 -5.18 22.46 8.17
C THR A 57 -5.39 21.44 7.04
N MET A 58 -4.70 21.61 5.92
CA MET A 58 -4.84 20.70 4.80
C MET A 58 -4.16 19.34 5.04
N HIS A 59 -3.02 19.29 5.72
CA HIS A 59 -2.39 18.03 6.11
C HIS A 59 -3.32 17.20 7.01
N GLU A 60 -4.01 17.87 7.93
CA GLU A 60 -4.98 17.23 8.84
C GLU A 60 -6.22 16.69 8.11
N ASN A 61 -6.74 17.43 7.11
CA ASN A 61 -7.99 17.07 6.42
C ASN A 61 -7.78 16.23 5.15
N TYR A 62 -6.60 16.30 4.52
CA TYR A 62 -6.29 15.64 3.26
C TYR A 62 -5.03 14.81 3.42
N ALA A 63 -5.22 13.52 3.74
CA ALA A 63 -4.11 12.56 3.90
C ALA A 63 -3.29 12.31 2.62
N GLN A 64 -3.73 12.81 1.46
CA GLN A 64 -3.05 12.60 0.18
C GLN A 64 -2.12 13.77 -0.16
N ARG A 65 -0.85 13.43 -0.39
CA ARG A 65 0.26 14.31 -0.79
C ARG A 65 0.06 14.85 -2.21
N ASN A 66 -0.89 15.77 -2.35
CA ASN A 66 -1.19 16.39 -3.63
C ASN A 66 -0.14 17.46 -3.97
N LYS A 67 0.34 17.45 -5.22
CA LYS A 67 1.25 18.48 -5.77
C LYS A 67 0.69 19.91 -5.63
N VAL A 68 -0.60 20.05 -5.34
CA VAL A 68 -1.32 21.29 -5.07
C VAL A 68 -0.65 22.12 -3.97
N PHE A 69 -0.02 21.49 -2.97
CA PHE A 69 0.66 22.20 -1.87
C PHE A 69 1.77 23.15 -2.32
N TRP A 70 2.42 22.87 -3.45
CA TRP A 70 3.48 23.72 -4.00
C TRP A 70 2.97 25.05 -4.56
N PHE A 71 1.67 25.14 -4.88
CA PHE A 71 1.07 26.36 -5.41
C PHE A 71 0.52 27.28 -4.32
N ILE A 72 0.33 26.79 -3.09
CA ILE A 72 -0.24 27.56 -1.98
C ILE A 72 0.58 28.82 -1.66
N PRO A 73 1.92 28.74 -1.49
CA PRO A 73 2.74 29.94 -1.27
C PRO A 73 2.59 30.99 -2.37
N ILE A 74 2.53 30.55 -3.62
CA ILE A 74 2.46 31.43 -4.79
C ILE A 74 1.15 32.20 -4.79
N ILE A 75 0.03 31.52 -4.52
CA ILE A 75 -1.30 32.13 -4.47
C ILE A 75 -1.39 33.13 -3.31
N ILE A 76 -0.97 32.73 -2.11
CA ILE A 76 -1.06 33.57 -0.90
C ILE A 76 -0.17 34.81 -1.02
N VAL A 77 1.07 34.63 -1.46
CA VAL A 77 2.02 35.75 -1.62
C VAL A 77 1.62 36.67 -2.77
N GLY A 78 1.08 36.11 -3.87
CA GLY A 78 0.53 36.91 -4.97
C GLY A 78 -0.65 37.78 -4.53
N ALA A 79 -1.55 37.23 -3.72
CA ALA A 79 -2.65 37.99 -3.14
C ALA A 79 -2.15 39.10 -2.21
N PHE A 80 -1.15 38.82 -1.37
CA PHE A 80 -0.53 39.81 -0.51
C PHE A 80 0.11 40.96 -1.29
N TYR A 81 0.86 40.66 -2.35
CA TYR A 81 1.47 41.69 -3.20
C TYR A 81 0.42 42.62 -3.81
N PHE A 82 -0.65 42.06 -4.35
CA PHE A 82 -1.72 42.82 -4.98
C PHE A 82 -2.47 43.72 -3.97
N ILE A 83 -2.75 43.19 -2.76
CA ILE A 83 -3.40 43.97 -1.70
C ILE A 83 -2.44 45.03 -1.13
N GLY A 84 -1.18 44.66 -0.93
CA GLY A 84 -0.17 45.52 -0.30
C GLY A 84 0.18 46.73 -1.16
N THR A 85 0.34 46.55 -2.47
CA THR A 85 0.63 47.65 -3.40
C THR A 85 -0.54 48.65 -3.53
N GLY A 86 -1.78 48.21 -3.32
CA GLY A 86 -2.97 49.06 -3.36
C GLY A 86 -3.39 49.69 -2.02
N SER A 87 -2.71 49.36 -0.92
CA SER A 87 -3.15 49.73 0.43
C SER A 87 -2.25 50.77 1.08
N THR A 88 -2.85 51.79 1.69
CA THR A 88 -2.13 52.81 2.49
C THR A 88 -1.58 52.26 3.81
N VAL A 89 -2.06 51.09 4.25
CA VAL A 89 -1.66 50.45 5.52
C VAL A 89 -0.17 50.06 5.53
N PHE A 90 0.42 49.81 4.35
CA PHE A 90 1.83 49.45 4.20
C PHE A 90 2.72 50.60 3.70
N GLY A 91 2.24 51.85 3.79
CA GLY A 91 2.82 52.99 3.06
C GLY A 91 4.32 53.28 3.26
N ASN A 92 4.92 52.82 4.36
CA ASN A 92 6.36 52.98 4.63
C ASN A 92 7.17 51.69 4.43
N ILE A 93 6.52 50.57 4.09
CA ILE A 93 7.15 49.26 3.99
C ILE A 93 7.38 48.95 2.51
N ASN A 94 8.59 48.47 2.18
CA ASN A 94 8.89 47.98 0.84
C ASN A 94 8.14 46.64 0.60
N VAL A 95 6.91 46.74 0.10
CA VAL A 95 6.03 45.59 -0.17
C VAL A 95 6.66 44.62 -1.17
N GLU A 96 7.41 45.10 -2.16
CA GLU A 96 8.09 44.28 -3.16
C GLU A 96 9.14 43.38 -2.51
N LEU A 97 10.03 43.95 -1.71
CA LEU A 97 11.05 43.22 -0.97
C LEU A 97 10.42 42.19 -0.02
N LEU A 98 9.39 42.61 0.71
CA LEU A 98 8.70 41.77 1.67
C LEU A 98 7.97 40.60 1.00
N THR A 99 7.40 40.83 -0.19
CA THR A 99 6.80 39.79 -1.03
C THR A 99 7.84 38.76 -1.43
N GLY A 100 9.01 39.20 -1.91
CA GLY A 100 10.11 38.31 -2.27
C GLY A 100 10.58 37.46 -1.09
N ILE A 101 10.77 38.07 0.08
CA ILE A 101 11.18 37.36 1.30
C ILE A 101 10.11 36.33 1.72
N ASN A 102 8.83 36.70 1.74
CA ASN A 102 7.75 35.78 2.09
C ASN A 102 7.66 34.60 1.13
N LEU A 103 7.85 34.82 -0.18
CA LEU A 103 7.85 33.74 -1.16
C LEU A 103 8.98 32.74 -0.89
N ILE A 104 10.20 33.24 -0.68
CA ILE A 104 11.37 32.39 -0.42
C ILE A 104 11.17 31.57 0.86
N ILE A 105 10.78 32.22 1.96
CA ILE A 105 10.59 31.53 3.25
C ILE A 105 9.45 30.50 3.15
N SER A 106 8.35 30.84 2.49
CA SER A 106 7.22 29.93 2.30
C SER A 106 7.58 28.73 1.42
N LEU A 107 8.39 28.92 0.38
CA LEU A 107 8.89 27.82 -0.45
C LEU A 107 9.87 26.94 0.31
N ILE A 108 10.77 27.51 1.13
CA ILE A 108 11.66 26.75 2.02
C ILE A 108 10.83 25.92 3.01
N TYR A 109 9.80 26.51 3.61
CA TYR A 109 8.88 25.79 4.51
C TYR A 109 8.25 24.58 3.80
N VAL A 110 7.63 24.79 2.63
CA VAL A 110 7.02 23.70 1.85
C VAL A 110 8.08 22.67 1.45
N ALA A 111 9.27 23.06 1.02
CA ALA A 111 10.34 22.14 0.66
C ALA A 111 10.84 21.31 1.85
N ILE A 112 10.96 21.90 3.04
CA ILE A 112 11.34 21.18 4.27
C ILE A 112 10.24 20.20 4.67
N VAL A 113 9.01 20.68 4.76
CA VAL A 113 7.86 19.92 5.26
C VAL A 113 7.43 18.83 4.29
N PHE A 114 7.49 19.06 2.99
CA PHE A 114 7.13 18.03 2.01
C PHE A 114 8.34 17.25 1.51
N GLY A 115 9.54 17.84 1.45
CA GLY A 115 10.76 17.18 1.02
C GLY A 115 11.31 16.20 2.04
N LEU A 116 11.45 16.59 3.32
CA LEU A 116 11.93 15.69 4.38
C LEU A 116 10.95 14.55 4.66
N PHE A 117 9.66 14.80 4.46
CA PHE A 117 8.64 13.76 4.58
C PHE A 117 8.44 12.97 3.28
N SER A 118 8.92 13.46 2.13
CA SER A 118 8.87 12.74 0.85
C SER A 118 9.60 11.40 0.94
N GLU A 119 10.67 11.33 1.72
CA GLU A 119 11.52 10.15 1.86
C GLU A 119 11.11 9.29 3.05
N LYS A 120 10.26 8.27 2.84
CA LYS A 120 10.34 6.93 3.48
C LYS A 120 9.14 5.98 3.25
N HIS A 121 8.27 6.22 2.26
CA HIS A 121 7.35 5.17 1.78
C HIS A 121 7.76 4.50 0.47
N MET A 122 8.92 4.86 -0.09
CA MET A 122 9.56 4.10 -1.18
C MET A 122 10.87 3.51 -0.66
N THR A 123 10.82 2.24 -0.24
CA THR A 123 11.90 1.22 -0.20
C THR A 123 11.80 0.29 1.02
N THR A 124 10.66 -0.38 1.17
CA THR A 124 10.66 -1.78 1.63
C THR A 124 9.88 -2.59 0.60
N SER A 125 10.65 -3.26 -0.26
CA SER A 125 10.26 -4.52 -0.90
C SER A 125 8.94 -4.54 -1.69
N SER A 126 8.71 -3.54 -2.53
CA SER A 126 7.92 -3.74 -3.74
C SER A 126 8.63 -3.01 -4.86
N THR A 127 9.22 -3.84 -5.71
CA THR A 127 9.83 -3.57 -6.99
C THR A 127 9.20 -2.37 -7.68
N LYS A 128 10.06 -1.50 -8.21
CA LYS A 128 9.72 -0.44 -9.18
C LYS A 128 8.75 -0.97 -10.22
N GLU A 129 7.50 -0.62 -10.06
CA GLU A 129 6.52 -0.64 -11.13
C GLU A 129 5.72 0.65 -11.04
N GLN A 130 6.30 1.74 -11.57
CA GLN A 130 5.50 2.73 -12.26
C GLN A 130 6.33 3.60 -13.22
N ALA A 131 5.83 3.64 -14.46
CA ALA A 131 5.95 4.71 -15.44
C ALA A 131 7.24 4.83 -16.27
N THR A 132 7.78 3.69 -16.71
CA THR A 132 7.98 3.52 -18.16
C THR A 132 6.71 2.85 -18.66
N GLN A 133 6.10 3.28 -19.77
CA GLN A 133 5.06 2.46 -20.40
C GLN A 133 5.61 1.04 -20.53
N PRO A 134 4.99 0.03 -19.91
CA PRO A 134 5.54 -1.31 -19.97
C PRO A 134 5.46 -1.71 -21.43
N LYS A 135 6.62 -1.89 -22.07
CA LYS A 135 6.71 -2.89 -23.13
C LYS A 135 6.06 -4.13 -22.52
N HIS A 136 4.91 -4.54 -23.05
CA HIS A 136 4.14 -5.70 -22.60
C HIS A 136 5.11 -6.87 -22.37
N LYS A 137 5.62 -6.99 -21.15
CA LYS A 137 6.32 -8.18 -20.72
C LYS A 137 5.17 -9.12 -20.44
N GLU A 138 5.05 -10.15 -21.27
CA GLU A 138 4.03 -11.17 -21.09
C GLU A 138 4.18 -11.70 -19.66
N GLU A 139 3.19 -11.42 -18.80
CA GLU A 139 3.16 -11.89 -17.41
C GLU A 139 3.18 -13.43 -17.42
N THR A 140 4.09 -14.02 -16.66
CA THR A 140 4.24 -15.49 -16.58
C THR A 140 3.36 -16.07 -15.46
N ILE A 141 3.05 -17.37 -15.52
CA ILE A 141 2.31 -18.04 -14.44
C ILE A 141 3.06 -17.93 -13.11
N GLU A 142 4.38 -17.93 -13.12
CA GLU A 142 5.24 -17.73 -11.94
C GLU A 142 5.04 -16.36 -11.30
N ASP A 143 4.97 -15.30 -12.11
CA ASP A 143 4.69 -13.95 -11.60
C ASP A 143 3.32 -13.91 -10.90
N PHE A 144 2.34 -14.62 -11.48
CA PHE A 144 1.02 -14.81 -10.91
C PHE A 144 1.06 -15.61 -9.58
N ILE A 145 1.75 -16.76 -9.55
CA ILE A 145 1.90 -17.61 -8.36
C ILE A 145 2.48 -16.82 -7.20
N ASN A 146 3.62 -16.15 -7.43
CA ASN A 146 4.30 -15.38 -6.38
C ASN A 146 3.41 -14.26 -5.85
N SER A 147 2.70 -13.58 -6.74
CA SER A 147 1.79 -12.50 -6.37
C SER A 147 0.67 -12.98 -5.43
N ILE A 148 -0.02 -14.08 -5.76
CA ILE A 148 -1.12 -14.57 -4.92
C ILE A 148 -0.62 -15.20 -3.61
N GLU A 149 0.52 -15.88 -3.64
CA GLU A 149 1.13 -16.48 -2.44
C GLU A 149 1.47 -15.40 -1.41
N ASP A 150 2.18 -14.35 -1.82
CA ASP A 150 2.59 -13.26 -0.93
C ASP A 150 1.38 -12.55 -0.30
N LYS A 151 0.36 -12.27 -1.12
CA LYS A 151 -0.87 -11.60 -0.68
C LYS A 151 -1.66 -12.47 0.29
N SER A 152 -1.73 -13.77 0.03
CA SER A 152 -2.43 -14.74 0.90
C SER A 152 -1.72 -14.91 2.24
N LYS A 153 -0.38 -15.00 2.24
CA LYS A 153 0.42 -15.06 3.47
C LYS A 153 0.25 -13.80 4.30
N ALA A 154 0.29 -12.63 3.68
CA ALA A 154 0.10 -11.36 4.36
C ALA A 154 -1.29 -11.27 5.02
N LEU A 155 -2.35 -11.65 4.31
CA LEU A 155 -3.71 -11.72 4.87
C LEU A 155 -3.80 -12.70 6.05
N ASN A 156 -3.24 -13.90 5.92
CA ASN A 156 -3.20 -14.89 7.00
C ASN A 156 -2.48 -14.35 8.25
N PHE A 157 -1.39 -13.61 8.07
CA PHE A 157 -0.62 -13.03 9.15
C PHE A 157 -1.40 -11.94 9.89
N VAL A 158 -2.06 -11.04 9.15
CA VAL A 158 -2.97 -10.01 9.69
C VAL A 158 -4.11 -10.66 10.48
N VAL A 159 -4.79 -11.65 9.90
CA VAL A 159 -5.86 -12.42 10.60
C VAL A 159 -5.33 -13.03 11.89
N GLY A 160 -4.11 -13.58 11.85
CA GLY A 160 -3.45 -14.17 13.01
C GLY A 160 -3.17 -13.17 14.14
N ARG A 161 -2.80 -11.92 13.81
CA ARG A 161 -2.54 -10.86 14.79
C ARG A 161 -3.83 -10.27 15.35
N VAL A 162 -4.82 -9.96 14.50
CA VAL A 162 -6.07 -9.31 14.91
C VAL A 162 -6.97 -10.28 15.69
N TYR A 163 -7.19 -11.50 15.19
CA TYR A 163 -8.06 -12.48 15.84
C TYR A 163 -7.28 -13.50 16.69
N ASN A 164 -6.31 -13.02 17.48
CA ASN A 164 -5.52 -13.87 18.38
C ASN A 164 -6.26 -14.16 19.70
N LYS A 165 -5.71 -15.07 20.52
CA LYS A 165 -6.27 -15.45 21.83
C LYS A 165 -6.41 -14.28 22.82
N TYR A 166 -5.52 -13.28 22.75
CA TYR A 166 -5.58 -12.10 23.62
C TYR A 166 -6.81 -11.22 23.31
N HIS A 167 -7.20 -11.14 22.04
CA HIS A 167 -8.43 -10.50 21.58
C HIS A 167 -9.67 -11.39 21.68
N GLY A 168 -9.58 -12.56 22.31
CA GLY A 168 -10.68 -13.52 22.42
C GLY A 168 -10.93 -14.35 21.16
N GLY A 169 -10.03 -14.27 20.17
CA GLY A 169 -10.10 -15.07 18.95
C GLY A 169 -9.73 -16.54 19.19
N GLU A 170 -10.52 -17.44 18.63
CA GLU A 170 -10.27 -18.89 18.62
C GLU A 170 -9.64 -19.34 17.30
N LEU A 171 -9.02 -20.52 17.31
CA LEU A 171 -8.52 -21.15 16.07
C LEU A 171 -9.64 -21.28 15.03
N SER A 172 -10.84 -21.69 15.44
CA SER A 172 -11.99 -21.82 14.55
C SER A 172 -12.48 -20.52 13.90
N ILE A 173 -12.20 -19.36 14.49
CA ILE A 173 -12.48 -18.04 13.88
C ILE A 173 -11.45 -17.78 12.78
N ARG A 174 -10.17 -17.96 13.09
CA ARG A 174 -9.08 -17.75 12.14
C ARG A 174 -9.17 -18.69 10.95
N ASP A 175 -9.50 -19.95 11.17
CA ASP A 175 -9.62 -20.95 10.10
C ASP A 175 -10.74 -20.64 9.09
N LYS A 176 -11.79 -19.90 9.49
CA LYS A 176 -12.82 -19.43 8.54
C LYS A 176 -12.31 -18.38 7.57
N LEU A 177 -11.25 -17.66 7.93
CA LEU A 177 -10.63 -16.61 7.11
C LEU A 177 -9.32 -17.06 6.46
N ARG A 178 -8.65 -18.05 7.04
CA ARG A 178 -7.35 -18.54 6.58
C ARG A 178 -7.45 -19.05 5.15
N ILE A 179 -6.52 -18.60 4.32
CA ILE A 179 -6.28 -19.16 2.99
C ILE A 179 -5.27 -20.30 3.16
N PRO A 180 -5.65 -21.58 2.93
CA PRO A 180 -4.76 -22.71 3.14
C PRO A 180 -3.53 -22.67 2.22
N ALA A 181 -2.38 -23.11 2.73
CA ALA A 181 -1.13 -23.11 1.98
C ALA A 181 -1.15 -24.05 0.77
N GLU A 182 -1.93 -25.11 0.92
CA GLU A 182 -2.17 -26.13 -0.07
C GLU A 182 -2.74 -25.54 -1.36
N TRP A 183 -3.49 -24.43 -1.32
CA TRP A 183 -4.13 -23.86 -2.50
C TRP A 183 -3.15 -23.16 -3.43
N TYR A 184 -2.22 -22.35 -2.91
CA TYR A 184 -1.19 -21.74 -3.76
C TYR A 184 -0.09 -22.74 -4.14
N ASN A 185 0.15 -23.79 -3.33
CA ASN A 185 0.99 -24.91 -3.74
C ASN A 185 0.33 -25.73 -4.87
N GLU A 186 -0.99 -25.93 -4.83
CA GLU A 186 -1.72 -26.57 -5.91
C GLU A 186 -1.64 -25.72 -7.19
N PHE A 187 -1.76 -24.39 -7.03
CA PHE A 187 -1.61 -23.42 -8.10
C PHE A 187 -0.21 -23.46 -8.73
N SER A 188 0.86 -23.55 -7.92
CA SER A 188 2.25 -23.63 -8.42
C SER A 188 2.55 -24.91 -9.19
N ASN A 189 1.76 -25.96 -8.96
CA ASN A 189 1.90 -27.23 -9.66
C ASN A 189 1.11 -27.29 -10.98
N ILE A 190 0.35 -26.25 -11.33
CA ILE A 190 -0.38 -26.19 -12.59
C ILE A 190 0.62 -26.08 -13.74
N GLY A 191 0.66 -27.12 -14.57
CA GLY A 191 1.55 -27.15 -15.74
C GLY A 191 2.91 -27.80 -15.50
N VAL A 192 3.20 -28.24 -14.28
CA VAL A 192 4.44 -28.98 -14.00
C VAL A 192 4.38 -30.34 -14.71
N GLY A 193 5.34 -30.59 -15.59
CA GLY A 193 5.44 -31.85 -16.34
C GLY A 193 4.46 -32.00 -17.50
N THR A 194 3.70 -30.95 -17.86
CA THR A 194 2.77 -30.97 -19.00
C THR A 194 3.07 -29.84 -19.98
N ASN A 195 2.73 -30.05 -21.26
CA ASN A 195 2.81 -29.01 -22.30
C ASN A 195 1.53 -28.15 -22.40
N LYS A 196 0.53 -28.43 -21.55
CA LYS A 196 -0.79 -27.79 -21.57
C LYS A 196 -1.25 -27.48 -20.16
N ILE A 197 -1.82 -26.29 -19.98
CA ILE A 197 -2.48 -25.86 -18.75
C ILE A 197 -3.83 -26.57 -18.66
N ASP A 198 -4.10 -27.20 -17.51
CA ASP A 198 -5.44 -27.66 -17.18
C ASP A 198 -6.28 -26.47 -16.70
N PHE A 199 -7.00 -25.84 -17.64
CA PHE A 199 -7.85 -24.69 -17.35
C PHE A 199 -9.01 -25.02 -16.43
N ASN A 200 -9.49 -26.26 -16.39
CA ASN A 200 -10.57 -26.65 -15.49
C ASN A 200 -10.07 -26.68 -14.04
N LYS A 201 -8.89 -27.26 -13.82
CA LYS A 201 -8.25 -27.26 -12.50
C LYS A 201 -7.88 -25.85 -12.04
N LEU A 202 -7.38 -25.02 -12.96
CA LEU A 202 -7.09 -23.62 -12.70
C LEU A 202 -8.37 -22.85 -12.28
N ASP A 203 -9.48 -23.04 -12.98
CA ASP A 203 -10.78 -22.40 -12.64
C ASP A 203 -11.26 -22.84 -11.25
N GLU A 204 -11.12 -24.12 -10.92
CA GLU A 204 -11.48 -24.65 -9.61
C GLU A 204 -10.69 -23.96 -8.49
N ILE A 205 -9.37 -23.83 -8.65
CA ILE A 205 -8.50 -23.20 -7.66
C ILE A 205 -8.83 -21.72 -7.52
N ILE A 206 -8.98 -20.98 -8.62
CA ILE A 206 -9.36 -19.56 -8.57
C ILE A 206 -10.72 -19.37 -7.91
N THR A 207 -11.68 -20.24 -8.19
CA THR A 207 -13.00 -20.20 -7.54
C THR A 207 -12.91 -20.41 -6.03
N LYS A 208 -12.02 -21.28 -5.55
CA LYS A 208 -11.74 -21.45 -4.10
C LYS A 208 -11.21 -20.15 -3.49
N PHE A 209 -10.24 -19.49 -4.13
CA PHE A 209 -9.71 -18.20 -3.68
C PHE A 209 -10.80 -17.12 -3.62
N GLU A 210 -11.58 -16.94 -4.69
CA GLU A 210 -12.65 -15.94 -4.75
C GLU A 210 -13.70 -16.16 -3.67
N LEU A 211 -14.13 -17.42 -3.46
CA LEU A 211 -15.10 -17.76 -2.44
C LEU A 211 -14.57 -17.46 -1.03
N GLN A 212 -13.29 -17.73 -0.79
CA GLN A 212 -12.65 -17.45 0.49
C GLN A 212 -12.45 -15.94 0.71
N LEU A 213 -12.06 -15.19 -0.32
CA LEU A 213 -11.93 -13.74 -0.27
C LEU A 213 -13.28 -13.06 0.03
N LYS A 214 -14.39 -13.57 -0.50
CA LYS A 214 -15.73 -13.07 -0.15
C LYS A 214 -16.06 -13.15 1.35
N ASN A 215 -15.40 -14.01 2.13
CA ASN A 215 -15.60 -14.03 3.57
C ASN A 215 -15.10 -12.76 4.26
N PHE A 216 -14.14 -12.02 3.67
CA PHE A 216 -13.65 -10.77 4.22
C PHE A 216 -14.66 -9.61 4.06
N GLU A 217 -15.59 -9.71 3.12
CA GLU A 217 -16.65 -8.71 2.92
C GLU A 217 -17.88 -8.93 3.80
N LYS A 218 -18.01 -10.13 4.37
CA LYS A 218 -19.06 -10.45 5.33
C LYS A 218 -18.83 -9.74 6.65
N THR A 219 -19.91 -9.54 7.38
CA THR A 219 -19.82 -9.01 8.74
C THR A 219 -19.28 -10.08 9.70
N GLU A 220 -18.71 -9.67 10.83
CA GLU A 220 -18.27 -10.60 11.87
C GLU A 220 -19.44 -11.45 12.39
N SER A 221 -20.62 -10.86 12.54
CA SER A 221 -21.82 -11.57 13.01
C SER A 221 -22.31 -12.62 12.01
N GLU A 222 -22.24 -12.34 10.70
CA GLU A 222 -22.56 -13.31 9.66
C GLU A 222 -21.60 -14.50 9.65
N LEU A 223 -20.29 -14.25 9.73
CA LEU A 223 -19.28 -15.30 9.58
C LEU A 223 -19.01 -16.04 10.90
N PHE A 224 -18.89 -15.32 12.01
CA PHE A 224 -18.54 -15.88 13.32
C PHE A 224 -19.74 -16.22 14.18
N LYS A 225 -20.93 -15.71 13.85
CA LYS A 225 -22.17 -15.92 14.62
C LYS A 225 -21.98 -15.45 16.07
N THR A 226 -22.45 -16.23 17.03
CA THR A 226 -22.34 -15.94 18.48
C THR A 226 -20.90 -15.80 18.97
N LYS A 227 -19.90 -16.32 18.23
CA LYS A 227 -18.49 -16.20 18.60
C LYS A 227 -17.94 -14.77 18.47
N ALA A 228 -18.58 -13.91 17.69
CA ALA A 228 -18.19 -12.50 17.59
C ALA A 228 -18.26 -11.79 18.96
N ASN A 229 -19.19 -12.19 19.82
CA ASN A 229 -19.37 -11.59 21.15
C ASN A 229 -18.19 -11.87 22.11
N ALA A 230 -17.38 -12.89 21.83
CA ALA A 230 -16.20 -13.21 22.62
C ALA A 230 -15.00 -12.31 22.29
N LEU A 231 -15.04 -11.60 21.16
CA LEU A 231 -13.96 -10.75 20.69
C LEU A 231 -13.89 -9.43 21.48
N LYS A 232 -12.70 -9.10 21.97
CA LYS A 232 -12.45 -7.96 22.86
C LYS A 232 -11.19 -7.19 22.46
N ASN A 233 -11.08 -5.95 22.92
CA ASN A 233 -9.92 -5.08 22.68
C ASN A 233 -9.63 -4.85 21.18
N LEU A 234 -10.69 -4.78 20.37
CA LEU A 234 -10.62 -4.47 18.94
C LEU A 234 -11.47 -3.24 18.67
N ILE A 235 -11.06 -2.43 17.69
CA ILE A 235 -11.83 -1.32 17.14
C ILE A 235 -12.85 -1.94 16.17
N ARG A 236 -14.07 -2.16 16.65
CA ARG A 236 -15.18 -2.79 15.92
C ARG A 236 -16.53 -2.51 16.59
N ASP A 237 -17.63 -2.74 15.89
CA ASP A 237 -18.97 -2.81 16.47
C ASP A 237 -19.10 -4.06 17.38
N PRO A 238 -19.49 -3.91 18.67
CA PRO A 238 -19.60 -5.03 19.60
C PRO A 238 -20.55 -6.15 19.16
N ASN A 239 -21.60 -5.81 18.40
CA ASN A 239 -22.57 -6.76 17.85
C ASN A 239 -22.05 -7.50 16.61
N GLY A 240 -20.85 -7.15 16.12
CA GLY A 240 -20.25 -7.74 14.94
C GLY A 240 -20.90 -7.27 13.64
N ALA A 241 -21.42 -6.04 13.60
CA ALA A 241 -22.01 -5.44 12.41
C ALA A 241 -20.95 -4.98 11.38
N ASP A 242 -19.70 -4.80 11.80
CA ASP A 242 -18.62 -4.39 10.91
C ASP A 242 -18.19 -5.53 9.99
N LYS A 243 -17.78 -5.17 8.77
CA LYS A 243 -17.16 -6.11 7.83
C LYS A 243 -15.80 -6.52 8.35
N ILE A 244 -15.46 -7.78 8.13
CA ILE A 244 -14.19 -8.35 8.59
C ILE A 244 -13.00 -7.58 8.02
N ILE A 245 -13.02 -7.21 6.75
CA ILE A 245 -11.94 -6.44 6.13
C ILE A 245 -11.72 -5.09 6.81
N ASP A 246 -12.79 -4.43 7.25
CA ASP A 246 -12.71 -3.12 7.92
C ASP A 246 -12.17 -3.30 9.35
N VAL A 247 -12.58 -4.35 10.06
CA VAL A 247 -12.02 -4.69 11.38
C VAL A 247 -10.53 -4.99 11.27
N LEU A 248 -10.09 -5.75 10.26
CA LEU A 248 -8.66 -6.03 10.06
C LEU A 248 -7.87 -4.75 9.76
N ASP A 249 -8.38 -3.89 8.88
CA ASP A 249 -7.75 -2.63 8.45
C ASP A 249 -7.61 -1.62 9.61
N HIS A 250 -8.58 -1.55 10.53
CA HIS A 250 -8.52 -0.67 11.69
C HIS A 250 -7.58 -1.16 12.80
N ASN A 251 -7.37 -2.47 12.92
CA ASN A 251 -6.67 -3.08 14.06
C ASN A 251 -5.24 -3.53 13.73
N ASP A 252 -4.82 -3.45 12.48
CA ASP A 252 -3.48 -3.78 12.02
C ASP A 252 -2.80 -2.57 11.35
N LYS A 253 -1.47 -2.53 11.36
CA LYS A 253 -0.70 -1.44 10.74
C LYS A 253 -0.30 -1.75 9.29
N ASP A 254 -0.39 -3.01 8.89
CA ASP A 254 -0.08 -3.43 7.53
C ASP A 254 -1.20 -2.98 6.57
N PRO A 255 -0.90 -2.77 5.27
CA PRO A 255 -1.89 -2.29 4.29
C PRO A 255 -2.88 -3.40 3.88
N VAL A 256 -3.77 -3.79 4.79
CA VAL A 256 -4.69 -4.93 4.62
C VAL A 256 -5.54 -4.82 3.35
N ARG A 257 -6.10 -3.63 3.08
CA ARG A 257 -6.89 -3.40 1.85
C ARG A 257 -6.09 -3.61 0.58
N SER A 258 -4.80 -3.28 0.58
CA SER A 258 -3.93 -3.51 -0.59
C SER A 258 -3.71 -5.00 -0.82
N TYR A 259 -3.54 -5.78 0.25
CA TYR A 259 -3.42 -7.24 0.13
C TYR A 259 -4.70 -7.89 -0.39
N TYR A 260 -5.85 -7.47 0.17
CA TYR A 260 -7.16 -7.95 -0.24
C TYR A 260 -7.48 -7.60 -1.71
N GLN A 261 -7.34 -6.33 -2.08
CA GLN A 261 -7.61 -5.88 -3.45
C GLN A 261 -6.64 -6.52 -4.44
N GLY A 262 -5.36 -6.65 -4.09
CA GLY A 262 -4.38 -7.33 -4.94
C GLY A 262 -4.74 -8.79 -5.20
N ALA A 263 -5.30 -9.49 -4.20
CA ALA A 263 -5.77 -10.86 -4.36
C ALA A 263 -7.03 -10.97 -5.24
N LEU A 264 -7.97 -10.02 -5.13
CA LEU A 264 -9.14 -9.94 -6.02
C LEU A 264 -8.73 -9.63 -7.48
N ASP A 265 -7.86 -8.64 -7.66
CA ASP A 265 -7.36 -8.24 -8.97
C ASP A 265 -6.61 -9.38 -9.64
N PHE A 266 -5.84 -10.15 -8.87
CA PHE A 266 -5.21 -11.38 -9.31
C PHE A 266 -6.24 -12.39 -9.86
N CYS A 267 -7.30 -12.71 -9.10
CA CYS A 267 -8.31 -13.67 -9.53
C CYS A 267 -8.98 -13.22 -10.84
N LYS A 268 -9.29 -11.93 -10.93
CA LYS A 268 -9.87 -11.32 -12.13
C LYS A 268 -8.93 -11.42 -13.33
N LYS A 269 -7.66 -11.01 -13.18
CA LYS A 269 -6.64 -11.08 -14.24
C LYS A 269 -6.46 -12.50 -14.76
N ILE A 270 -6.42 -13.50 -13.88
CA ILE A 270 -6.32 -14.90 -14.29
C ILE A 270 -7.55 -15.33 -15.08
N ARG A 271 -8.77 -15.05 -14.59
CA ARG A 271 -10.00 -15.39 -15.32
C ARG A 271 -10.05 -14.76 -16.71
N ASP A 272 -9.68 -13.48 -16.82
CA ASP A 272 -9.62 -12.80 -18.11
C ASP A 272 -8.56 -13.42 -19.03
N SER A 273 -7.39 -13.79 -18.49
CA SER A 273 -6.35 -14.48 -19.25
C SER A 273 -6.74 -15.89 -19.68
N MET A 274 -7.58 -16.58 -18.90
CA MET A 274 -8.12 -17.91 -19.23
C MET A 274 -9.12 -17.83 -20.39
N LYS A 275 -10.01 -16.83 -20.40
CA LYS A 275 -10.97 -16.61 -21.49
C LYS A 275 -10.27 -16.38 -22.82
N ASP A 276 -9.17 -15.63 -22.78
CA ASP A 276 -8.39 -15.31 -23.96
C ASP A 276 -7.37 -16.40 -24.35
N GLN A 277 -7.23 -17.47 -23.54
CA GLN A 277 -6.18 -18.50 -23.67
C GLN A 277 -4.76 -17.93 -23.80
N LYS A 278 -4.50 -16.77 -23.18
CA LYS A 278 -3.22 -16.03 -23.29
C LYS A 278 -2.16 -16.46 -22.29
N ILE A 279 -2.51 -17.32 -21.33
CA ILE A 279 -1.59 -17.76 -20.29
C ILE A 279 -0.53 -18.68 -20.90
N LYS A 280 0.72 -18.23 -20.92
CA LYS A 280 1.86 -19.06 -21.34
C LYS A 280 2.43 -19.79 -20.13
N LEU A 281 2.59 -21.11 -20.26
CA LEU A 281 3.44 -21.88 -19.36
C LEU A 281 4.85 -21.33 -19.49
N VAL A 282 5.47 -20.98 -18.36
CA VAL A 282 6.93 -21.00 -18.35
C VAL A 282 7.30 -22.47 -18.49
N LYS A 283 8.19 -22.74 -19.43
CA LYS A 283 8.88 -24.02 -19.46
C LYS A 283 9.69 -24.07 -18.18
N ASN A 284 9.07 -24.55 -17.10
CA ASN A 284 9.77 -24.89 -15.88
C ASN A 284 10.68 -26.05 -16.24
N THR A 285 11.87 -25.74 -16.75
CA THR A 285 13.04 -26.59 -16.61
C THR A 285 13.41 -26.55 -15.13
N TYR A 286 12.55 -27.12 -14.28
CA TYR A 286 12.98 -27.57 -12.98
C TYR A 286 14.03 -28.65 -13.28
N ILE A 287 15.29 -28.27 -13.11
CA ILE A 287 16.42 -29.20 -13.15
C ILE A 287 16.58 -29.64 -11.69
N PRO A 288 15.98 -30.76 -11.27
CA PRO A 288 16.20 -31.29 -9.93
C PRO A 288 17.72 -31.43 -9.70
N THR A 289 18.23 -30.77 -8.67
CA THR A 289 19.66 -30.79 -8.32
C THR A 289 20.02 -31.95 -7.39
N LYS A 290 19.02 -32.64 -6.83
CA LYS A 290 19.17 -33.81 -5.96
C LYS A 290 18.60 -35.07 -6.61
N GLU A 291 19.30 -36.19 -6.47
CA GLU A 291 18.87 -37.48 -7.02
C GLU A 291 17.55 -37.98 -6.41
N GLU A 292 17.27 -37.62 -5.16
CA GLU A 292 16.01 -37.96 -4.46
C GLU A 292 14.80 -37.31 -5.15
N ASP A 293 14.91 -36.03 -5.52
CA ASP A 293 13.86 -35.29 -6.23
C ASP A 293 13.64 -35.88 -7.64
N ILE A 294 14.71 -36.38 -8.29
CA ILE A 294 14.62 -37.08 -9.58
C ILE A 294 13.86 -38.40 -9.43
N ALA A 295 14.12 -39.16 -8.36
CA ALA A 295 13.47 -40.43 -8.11
C ALA A 295 11.96 -40.25 -7.84
N GLU A 296 11.59 -39.28 -7.02
CA GLU A 296 10.19 -38.97 -6.70
C GLU A 296 9.41 -38.50 -7.95
N LEU A 297 10.03 -37.65 -8.78
CA LEU A 297 9.42 -37.20 -10.04
C LEU A 297 9.24 -38.34 -11.04
N LYS A 298 10.21 -39.25 -11.15
CA LYS A 298 10.10 -40.44 -12.01
C LYS A 298 9.01 -41.40 -11.53
N GLU A 299 8.82 -41.52 -10.21
CA GLU A 299 7.75 -42.33 -9.65
C GLU A 299 6.37 -41.74 -9.93
N LYS A 300 6.18 -40.43 -9.69
CA LYS A 300 4.93 -39.72 -10.05
C LYS A 300 4.63 -39.78 -11.55
N GLN A 301 5.64 -39.65 -12.41
CA GLN A 301 5.44 -39.80 -13.86
C GLN A 301 5.06 -41.23 -14.26
N LYS A 302 5.61 -42.26 -13.58
CA LYS A 302 5.19 -43.66 -13.79
C LYS A 302 3.75 -43.91 -13.36
N GLU A 303 3.27 -43.25 -12.31
CA GLU A 303 1.87 -43.34 -11.90
C GLU A 303 0.93 -42.66 -12.90
N ILE A 304 1.28 -41.46 -13.37
CA ILE A 304 0.49 -40.72 -14.36
C ILE A 304 0.44 -41.46 -15.71
N SER A 305 1.56 -42.06 -16.13
CA SER A 305 1.61 -42.85 -17.37
C SER A 305 0.91 -44.21 -17.26
N LYS A 306 0.66 -44.72 -16.05
CA LYS A 306 -0.21 -45.87 -15.82
C LYS A 306 -1.70 -45.50 -15.87
N SER A 307 -2.07 -44.25 -15.59
CA SER A 307 -3.47 -43.79 -15.64
C SER A 307 -3.92 -43.34 -17.05
N ASN A 308 -2.99 -42.97 -17.93
CA ASN A 308 -3.27 -42.52 -19.30
C ASN A 308 -2.40 -43.28 -20.32
N GLY A 309 -2.96 -44.23 -21.09
CA GLY A 309 -2.27 -44.77 -22.28
C GLY A 309 -2.45 -43.88 -23.52
N PRO A 310 -1.63 -43.99 -24.60
CA PRO A 310 -0.28 -44.55 -24.73
C PRO A 310 0.84 -43.49 -24.97
N LYS A 311 2.01 -43.82 -24.39
CA LYS A 311 3.43 -43.46 -24.67
C LYS A 311 3.78 -42.11 -25.33
N VAL A 312 4.36 -41.21 -24.51
CA VAL A 312 5.36 -40.21 -24.95
C VAL A 312 6.75 -40.79 -24.66
N THR A 313 7.57 -40.95 -25.69
CA THR A 313 8.97 -41.38 -25.58
C THR A 313 9.82 -40.18 -25.15
N VAL A 314 10.48 -40.28 -24.00
CA VAL A 314 11.47 -39.28 -23.55
C VAL A 314 12.82 -39.70 -24.12
N GLU A 315 13.40 -38.89 -25.01
CA GLU A 315 14.78 -39.08 -25.46
C GLU A 315 15.75 -38.78 -24.31
N GLU A 316 16.65 -39.73 -24.08
CA GLU A 316 17.74 -39.63 -23.11
C GLU A 316 18.72 -38.51 -23.54
N PRO A 317 19.13 -37.61 -22.63
CA PRO A 317 20.13 -36.60 -22.97
C PRO A 317 21.46 -37.31 -23.26
N LYS A 318 21.90 -37.23 -24.54
CA LYS A 318 23.25 -37.67 -24.93
C LYS A 318 24.26 -36.80 -24.19
N GLY A 319 24.97 -37.43 -23.26
CA GLY A 319 26.07 -36.79 -22.53
C GLY A 319 27.15 -36.22 -23.46
N PRO A 320 27.93 -35.24 -23.00
CA PRO A 320 28.94 -34.60 -23.80
C PRO A 320 30.00 -35.61 -24.25
N LYS A 321 30.20 -35.71 -25.57
CA LYS A 321 31.37 -36.37 -26.14
C LYS A 321 32.58 -35.49 -25.86
N HIS A 322 33.43 -35.90 -24.92
CA HIS A 322 34.75 -35.30 -24.75
C HIS A 322 35.66 -35.77 -25.91
N PRO A 323 36.39 -34.86 -26.58
CA PRO A 323 37.56 -35.19 -27.40
C PRO A 323 38.78 -35.55 -26.56
#